data_AF-A0A2M9KY87-F1
#
_entry.id   AF-A0A2M9KY87-F1
#
_cell.length_a   1.000
_cell.length_b   1.000
_cell.length_c   1.000
_cell.angle_alpha   90.00
_cell.angle_beta   90.00
_cell.angle_gamma   90.00
#
_symmetry.space_group_name_H-M   'P 1'
#
loop_
_entity.id
_entity.type
_entity.pdbx_description
1 polymer ?
#
loop_
_entity_poly.entity_id
_entity_poly.type
_entity_poly.pdbx_seq_one_letter_code
_entity_poly.pdbx_strand_id
1 'polypeptide(L)'
;MTTRNDQLPRSLGDIVGQLTALQRQIDELRAQQPDMSAADAVLPPLDADTSRWPQTTAGGYTAIARCSSIRHGSALRLVLDTAATSGSTGSVRVIVAGTQWGPTVAAGAQFDWTAPLPAQVAAAGRYDLTVEAQRTSGTGIVAAQTRLIRNIP
;
A
#
# COMPACT_ATOMS: atom_id res chain seq x y z
N MET A 1 -41.02 16.38 3.77
CA MET A 1 -40.85 15.26 2.82
C MET A 1 -40.81 15.84 1.41
N THR A 2 -39.64 16.19 0.91
CA THR A 2 -39.43 16.66 -0.47
C THR A 2 -39.32 15.44 -1.39
N THR A 3 -40.19 15.37 -2.40
CA THR A 3 -40.30 14.23 -3.32
C THR A 3 -39.19 14.25 -4.38
N ARG A 4 -38.84 13.07 -4.87
CA ARG A 4 -37.72 12.77 -5.80
C ARG A 4 -37.72 13.58 -7.12
N ASN A 5 -38.82 14.25 -7.46
CA ASN A 5 -38.96 15.09 -8.65
C ASN A 5 -38.52 16.56 -8.45
N ASP A 6 -38.21 17.01 -7.23
CA ASP A 6 -37.65 18.35 -6.98
C ASP A 6 -36.14 18.43 -7.24
N GLN A 7 -35.48 17.31 -7.51
CA GLN A 7 -34.01 17.23 -7.69
C GLN A 7 -33.58 17.17 -9.16
N LEU A 8 -34.50 17.22 -10.12
CA LEU A 8 -34.15 17.29 -11.54
C LEU A 8 -33.94 18.76 -11.94
N PRO A 9 -32.83 19.10 -12.63
CA PRO A 9 -32.59 20.46 -13.10
C PRO A 9 -33.74 20.86 -14.03
N ARG A 10 -34.45 21.94 -13.68
CA ARG A 10 -35.66 22.39 -14.39
C ARG A 10 -35.31 23.22 -15.64
N SER A 11 -34.06 23.62 -15.80
CA SER A 11 -33.57 24.42 -16.92
C SER A 11 -32.06 24.25 -17.17
N LEU A 12 -31.57 24.65 -18.35
CA LEU A 12 -30.13 24.74 -18.66
C LEU A 12 -29.38 25.68 -17.70
N GLY A 13 -30.05 26.71 -17.19
CA GLY A 13 -29.49 27.63 -16.19
C GLY A 13 -29.19 26.93 -14.86
N ASP A 14 -30.05 25.99 -14.44
CA ASP A 14 -29.83 25.20 -13.22
C ASP A 14 -28.62 24.27 -13.35
N ILE A 15 -28.41 23.71 -14.55
CA ILE A 15 -27.26 22.84 -14.85
C ILE A 15 -25.95 23.65 -14.78
N VAL A 16 -25.92 24.84 -15.36
CA VAL A 16 -24.75 25.72 -15.31
C VAL A 16 -24.46 26.17 -13.87
N GLY A 17 -25.51 26.47 -13.10
CA GLY A 17 -25.39 26.78 -11.67
C GLY A 17 -24.81 25.61 -10.87
N GLN A 18 -25.30 24.39 -11.11
CA GLN A 18 -24.80 23.17 -10.48
C GLN A 18 -23.35 22.86 -10.87
N LEU A 19 -22.98 23.01 -12.14
CA LEU A 19 -21.60 22.81 -12.61
C LEU A 19 -20.63 23.79 -11.93
N THR A 20 -21.04 25.04 -11.80
CA THR A 20 -20.22 26.07 -11.14
C THR A 20 -20.05 25.77 -9.64
N ALA A 21 -21.12 25.31 -8.98
CA ALA A 21 -21.08 24.90 -7.59
C ALA A 21 -20.20 23.66 -7.38
N LEU A 22 -20.30 22.67 -8.27
CA LEU A 22 -19.47 21.47 -8.24
C LEU A 22 -17.99 21.78 -8.46
N GLN A 23 -17.68 22.67 -9.40
CA GLN A 23 -16.30 23.09 -9.65
C GLN A 23 -15.70 23.76 -8.41
N ARG A 24 -16.47 24.65 -7.77
CA ARG A 24 -16.06 25.27 -6.50
C ARG A 24 -15.85 24.23 -5.40
N GLN A 25 -16.74 23.25 -5.28
CA GLN A 25 -16.58 22.13 -4.34
C GLN A 25 -15.31 21.31 -4.62
N ILE A 26 -14.98 21.05 -5.88
CA ILE A 26 -13.75 20.35 -6.26
C ILE A 26 -12.53 21.17 -5.86
N ASP A 27 -12.54 22.47 -6.09
CA ASP A 27 -11.43 23.36 -5.75
C ASP A 27 -11.26 23.50 -4.23
N GLU A 28 -12.37 23.61 -3.49
CA GLU A 28 -12.39 23.59 -2.02
C GLU A 28 -11.88 22.27 -1.45
N LEU A 29 -12.31 21.14 -2.00
CA LEU A 29 -11.83 19.81 -1.58
C LEU A 29 -10.34 19.63 -1.88
N ARG A 30 -9.85 20.13 -3.02
CA ARG A 30 -8.41 20.11 -3.33
C ARG A 30 -7.61 21.02 -2.39
N ALA A 31 -8.14 22.17 -2.01
CA ALA A 31 -7.49 23.07 -1.05
C ALA A 31 -7.53 22.54 0.39
N GLN A 32 -8.57 21.79 0.75
CA GLN A 32 -8.72 21.16 2.07
C GLN A 32 -8.03 19.80 2.17
N GLN A 33 -7.66 19.16 1.05
CA GLN A 33 -6.83 17.97 1.11
C GLN A 33 -5.51 18.39 1.76
N PRO A 34 -5.24 17.97 3.01
CA PRO A 34 -3.93 18.19 3.59
C PRO A 34 -2.95 17.58 2.61
N ASP A 35 -1.86 18.28 2.33
CA ASP A 35 -0.82 17.79 1.44
C ASP A 35 -0.35 16.44 1.98
N MET A 36 -0.91 15.35 1.46
CA MET A 36 -0.58 14.01 1.90
C MET A 36 0.83 13.64 1.46
N SER A 37 1.47 14.47 0.62
CA SER A 37 2.92 14.40 0.42
C SER A 37 3.70 14.89 1.64
N ALA A 38 3.15 15.83 2.43
CA ALA A 38 3.71 16.25 3.71
C ALA A 38 3.42 15.25 4.85
N ALA A 39 2.34 14.46 4.77
CA ALA A 39 2.15 13.30 5.65
C ALA A 39 3.13 12.15 5.33
N ASP A 40 3.74 12.15 4.13
CA ASP A 40 4.89 11.32 3.76
C ASP A 40 6.20 11.78 4.48
N ALA A 41 6.20 12.96 5.13
CA ALA A 41 7.42 13.63 5.56
C ALA A 41 7.88 13.36 7.00
N VAL A 42 7.11 12.70 7.87
CA VAL A 42 7.64 12.26 9.19
C VAL A 42 7.00 10.93 9.59
N LEU A 43 7.44 9.84 8.96
CA LEU A 43 7.28 8.52 9.56
C LEU A 43 8.18 8.45 10.81
N PRO A 44 7.73 7.82 11.91
CA PRO A 44 8.61 7.60 13.05
C PRO A 44 9.89 6.89 12.56
N PRO A 45 11.06 7.25 13.10
CA PRO A 45 12.30 6.59 12.71
C PRO A 45 12.14 5.09 12.91
N LEU A 46 12.36 4.34 11.82
CA LEU A 46 12.28 2.89 11.86
C LEU A 46 13.49 2.33 12.59
N ASP A 47 13.28 1.20 13.28
CA ASP A 47 14.34 0.57 14.05
C ASP A 47 15.50 0.19 13.11
N ALA A 48 16.71 0.63 13.44
CA ALA A 48 17.92 0.29 12.69
C ALA A 48 18.44 -1.11 13.05
N ASP A 49 18.02 -1.66 14.19
CA ASP A 49 18.39 -2.99 14.66
C ASP A 49 17.54 -4.06 13.96
N THR A 50 18.14 -4.71 12.96
CA THR A 50 17.47 -5.75 12.14
C THR A 50 17.07 -6.98 12.95
N SER A 51 17.63 -7.20 14.15
CA SER A 51 17.25 -8.31 15.03
C SER A 51 15.82 -8.17 15.58
N ARG A 52 15.26 -6.95 15.57
CA ARG A 52 13.90 -6.65 16.01
C ARG A 52 12.89 -6.62 14.87
N TRP A 53 13.36 -6.74 13.63
CA TRP A 53 12.48 -6.77 12.48
C TRP A 53 11.73 -8.10 12.40
N PRO A 54 10.56 -8.13 11.75
CA PRO A 54 9.92 -9.39 11.38
C PRO A 54 10.87 -10.26 10.56
N GLN A 55 11.01 -11.53 10.96
CA GLN A 55 12.12 -12.37 10.51
C GLN A 55 11.79 -13.86 10.49
N THR A 56 12.61 -14.63 9.77
CA THR A 56 12.54 -16.08 9.71
C THR A 56 13.93 -16.72 9.58
N THR A 57 14.04 -17.96 10.03
CA THR A 57 15.18 -18.86 9.77
C THR A 57 14.80 -20.02 8.85
N ALA A 58 13.55 -20.06 8.37
CA ALA A 58 13.03 -21.18 7.60
C ALA A 58 13.64 -21.25 6.20
N GLY A 59 13.88 -22.48 5.73
CA GLY A 59 14.36 -22.74 4.37
C GLY A 59 13.31 -22.55 3.26
N GLY A 60 12.03 -22.45 3.64
CA GLY A 60 10.92 -22.18 2.73
C GLY A 60 10.24 -20.84 3.05
N TYR A 61 9.45 -20.34 2.10
CA TYR A 61 8.70 -19.10 2.28
C TYR A 61 7.74 -19.21 3.46
N THR A 62 7.92 -18.29 4.41
CA THR A 62 7.12 -18.17 5.62
C THR A 62 6.67 -16.73 5.78
N ALA A 63 5.43 -16.54 6.22
CA ALA A 63 4.90 -15.20 6.49
C ALA A 63 5.59 -14.60 7.71
N ILE A 64 6.31 -13.49 7.51
CA ILE A 64 6.99 -12.76 8.58
C ILE A 64 6.19 -11.54 9.03
N ALA A 65 5.42 -10.91 8.13
CA ALA A 65 4.54 -9.81 8.45
C ALA A 65 3.21 -9.92 7.70
N ARG A 66 2.13 -9.46 8.33
CA ARG A 66 0.78 -9.41 7.74
C ARG A 66 0.11 -8.09 8.09
N CYS A 67 -0.57 -7.51 7.14
CA CYS A 67 -1.49 -6.40 7.38
C CYS A 67 -2.71 -6.52 6.47
N SER A 68 -3.75 -5.79 6.79
CA SER A 68 -4.95 -5.70 5.96
C SER A 68 -5.27 -4.24 5.68
N SER A 69 -5.64 -3.92 4.44
CA SER A 69 -5.98 -2.57 4.02
C SER A 69 -7.24 -2.56 3.17
N ILE A 70 -7.83 -1.39 2.98
CA ILE A 70 -8.97 -1.19 2.09
C ILE A 70 -8.45 -0.57 0.78
N ARG A 71 -8.98 -1.05 -0.35
CA ARG A 71 -8.64 -0.53 -1.67
C ARG A 71 -9.26 0.86 -1.84
N HIS A 72 -8.43 1.89 -1.73
CA HIS A 72 -8.79 3.29 -1.99
C HIS A 72 -8.32 3.81 -3.36
N GLY A 73 -7.38 3.11 -4.01
CA GLY A 73 -6.80 3.52 -5.30
C GLY A 73 -6.76 2.40 -6.33
N SER A 74 -6.31 2.73 -7.53
CA SER A 74 -6.10 1.76 -8.61
C SER A 74 -4.80 0.97 -8.45
N ALA A 75 -3.78 1.59 -7.86
CA ALA A 75 -2.46 1.02 -7.66
C ALA A 75 -1.97 1.11 -6.21
N LEU A 76 -0.96 0.31 -5.90
CA LEU A 76 -0.27 0.28 -4.62
C LEU A 76 1.21 0.52 -4.86
N ARG A 77 1.83 1.38 -4.05
CA ARG A 77 3.28 1.46 -3.88
C ARG A 77 3.65 0.86 -2.53
N LEU A 78 4.62 -0.04 -2.56
CA LEU A 78 5.16 -0.70 -1.39
C LEU A 78 6.68 -0.58 -1.40
N VAL A 79 7.22 -0.10 -0.29
CA VAL A 79 8.67 -0.07 -0.05
C VAL A 79 8.98 -0.90 1.19
N LEU A 80 9.86 -1.89 1.06
CA LEU A 80 10.38 -2.71 2.15
C LEU A 80 11.91 -2.65 2.14
N ASP A 81 12.49 -2.50 3.33
CA ASP A 81 13.89 -2.81 3.52
C ASP A 81 14.00 -4.29 3.92
N THR A 82 14.99 -4.98 3.35
CA THR A 82 15.23 -6.39 3.64
C THR A 82 16.65 -6.59 4.12
N ALA A 83 16.86 -7.59 4.97
CA ALA A 83 18.16 -7.89 5.55
C ALA A 83 18.34 -9.40 5.70
N ALA A 84 19.59 -9.82 5.71
CA ALA A 84 20.00 -11.13 6.18
C ALA A 84 21.17 -10.97 7.17
N THR A 85 21.30 -11.90 8.11
CA THR A 85 22.50 -11.95 8.95
C THR A 85 23.74 -12.17 8.07
N SER A 86 24.88 -11.61 8.50
CA SER A 86 26.18 -11.90 7.89
C SER A 86 26.39 -13.42 7.71
N GLY A 87 26.83 -13.83 6.52
CA GLY A 87 27.03 -15.24 6.16
C GLY A 87 25.76 -16.02 5.82
N SER A 88 24.60 -15.37 5.74
CA SER A 88 23.34 -15.97 5.27
C SER A 88 22.81 -15.27 4.03
N THR A 89 22.06 -16.01 3.22
CA THR A 89 21.33 -15.44 2.07
C THR A 89 19.87 -15.83 2.13
N GLY A 90 19.02 -15.05 1.48
CA GLY A 90 17.59 -15.26 1.51
C GLY A 90 16.86 -14.54 0.40
N SER A 91 15.54 -14.73 0.38
CA SER A 91 14.66 -14.05 -0.55
C SER A 91 13.39 -13.59 0.15
N VAL A 92 12.88 -12.45 -0.28
CA VAL A 92 11.65 -11.84 0.22
C VAL A 92 10.70 -11.64 -0.95
N ARG A 93 9.42 -11.96 -0.74
CA ARG A 93 8.35 -11.71 -1.70
C ARG A 93 7.12 -11.18 -0.99
N VAL A 94 6.25 -10.53 -1.75
CA VAL A 94 5.02 -9.94 -1.25
C VAL A 94 3.83 -10.66 -1.87
N ILE A 95 2.86 -11.01 -1.02
CA ILE A 95 1.62 -11.64 -1.41
C ILE A 95 0.48 -10.65 -1.12
N VAL A 96 -0.35 -10.38 -2.12
CA VAL A 96 -1.55 -9.54 -2.00
C VAL A 96 -2.75 -10.39 -2.40
N ALA A 97 -3.74 -10.48 -1.51
CA ALA A 97 -4.95 -11.28 -1.74
C ALA A 97 -4.64 -12.72 -2.22
N GLY A 98 -3.64 -13.37 -1.60
CA GLY A 98 -3.23 -14.74 -1.90
C GLY A 98 -2.38 -14.92 -3.17
N THR A 99 -2.08 -13.87 -3.92
CA THR A 99 -1.24 -13.93 -5.13
C THR A 99 0.06 -13.18 -4.93
N GLN A 100 1.18 -13.69 -5.45
CA GLN A 100 2.43 -12.92 -5.45
C GLN A 100 2.26 -11.61 -6.23
N TRP A 101 2.65 -10.52 -5.61
CA TRP A 101 2.54 -9.17 -6.15
C TRP A 101 3.92 -8.53 -6.21
N GLY A 102 4.41 -8.32 -7.43
CA GLY A 102 5.75 -7.81 -7.69
C GLY A 102 6.86 -8.88 -7.69
N PRO A 103 8.12 -8.44 -7.79
CA PRO A 103 9.26 -9.34 -7.91
C PRO A 103 9.55 -10.07 -6.60
N THR A 104 10.33 -11.14 -6.69
CA THR A 104 11.05 -11.67 -5.52
C THR A 104 12.40 -10.95 -5.44
N VAL A 105 12.76 -10.42 -4.28
CA VAL A 105 14.04 -9.73 -4.06
C VAL A 105 14.97 -10.57 -3.18
N ALA A 106 16.28 -10.44 -3.39
CA ALA A 106 17.26 -11.01 -2.49
C ALA A 106 17.28 -10.23 -1.15
N ALA A 107 17.48 -10.94 -0.04
CA ALA A 107 17.62 -10.31 1.26
C ALA A 107 18.86 -9.40 1.29
N GLY A 108 18.70 -8.16 1.73
CA GLY A 108 19.69 -7.08 1.63
C GLY A 108 19.44 -6.11 0.47
N ALA A 109 18.57 -6.47 -0.49
CA ALA A 109 18.11 -5.55 -1.52
C ALA A 109 16.80 -4.86 -1.09
N GLN A 110 16.59 -3.64 -1.56
CA GLN A 110 15.32 -2.95 -1.32
C GLN A 110 14.23 -3.50 -2.24
N PHE A 111 13.04 -3.69 -1.68
CA PHE A 111 11.82 -3.89 -2.46
C PHE A 111 11.16 -2.53 -2.63
N ASP A 112 11.19 -1.91 -3.81
CA ASP A 112 10.35 -0.75 -4.15
C ASP A 112 9.54 -1.13 -5.39
N TRP A 113 8.25 -1.34 -5.20
CA TRP A 113 7.36 -1.79 -6.27
C TRP A 113 6.08 -0.99 -6.28
N THR A 114 5.70 -0.53 -7.47
CA THR A 114 4.45 0.16 -7.74
C THR A 114 3.73 -0.54 -8.88
N ALA A 115 2.52 -1.02 -8.62
CA ALA A 115 1.70 -1.69 -9.62
C ALA A 115 0.21 -1.63 -9.28
N PRO A 116 -0.68 -1.89 -10.26
CA PRO A 116 -2.10 -2.12 -9.99
C PRO A 116 -2.30 -3.22 -8.94
N LEU A 117 -3.35 -3.06 -8.13
CA LEU A 117 -3.79 -4.15 -7.25
C LEU A 117 -4.31 -5.32 -8.09
N PRO A 118 -4.15 -6.56 -7.63
CA PRO A 118 -4.69 -7.73 -8.33
C PRO A 118 -6.19 -7.59 -8.60
N ALA A 119 -6.65 -8.08 -9.75
CA ALA A 119 -8.02 -7.89 -10.22
C ALA A 119 -9.09 -8.46 -9.28
N GLN A 120 -8.74 -9.48 -8.47
CA GLN A 120 -9.62 -10.04 -7.45
C GLN A 120 -9.96 -9.08 -6.30
N VAL A 121 -9.20 -8.00 -6.11
CA VAL A 121 -9.48 -7.00 -5.06
C VAL A 121 -10.55 -6.03 -5.57
N ALA A 122 -11.79 -6.21 -5.10
CA ALA A 122 -12.90 -5.32 -5.44
C ALA A 122 -12.62 -3.86 -5.06
N ALA A 123 -13.19 -2.90 -5.81
CA ALA A 123 -13.15 -1.49 -5.44
C ALA A 123 -13.78 -1.29 -4.05
N ALA A 124 -13.14 -0.51 -3.18
CA ALA A 124 -13.50 -0.38 -1.76
C ALA A 124 -13.50 -1.69 -0.95
N GLY A 125 -12.96 -2.78 -1.52
CA GLY A 125 -12.81 -4.07 -0.84
C GLY A 125 -11.62 -4.08 0.10
N ARG A 126 -11.71 -4.91 1.14
CA ARG A 126 -10.57 -5.23 2.03
C ARG A 126 -9.68 -6.27 1.35
N TYR A 127 -8.37 -6.10 1.47
CA TYR A 127 -7.38 -7.08 1.04
C TYR A 127 -6.30 -7.28 2.11
N ASP A 128 -5.74 -8.48 2.15
CA ASP A 128 -4.60 -8.81 2.99
C ASP A 128 -3.30 -8.71 2.19
N LEU A 129 -2.29 -8.12 2.84
CA LEU A 129 -0.92 -8.05 2.37
C LEU A 129 -0.06 -8.86 3.33
N THR A 130 0.67 -9.82 2.78
CA THR A 130 1.59 -10.68 3.52
C THR A 130 2.99 -10.51 2.94
N VAL A 131 3.97 -10.26 3.81
CA VAL A 131 5.38 -10.33 3.45
C VAL A 131 5.88 -11.70 3.83
N GLU A 132 6.41 -12.42 2.85
CA GLU A 132 7.00 -13.73 3.03
C GLU A 132 8.50 -13.67 2.81
N ALA A 133 9.24 -14.39 3.65
CA ALA A 133 10.68 -14.53 3.54
C ALA A 133 11.10 -15.99 3.61
N GLN A 134 12.25 -16.29 3.03
CA GLN A 134 12.93 -17.58 3.15
C GLN A 134 14.44 -17.38 3.24
N ARG A 135 15.11 -18.26 3.97
CA ARG A 135 16.56 -18.39 3.99
C ARG A 135 17.00 -19.42 2.96
N THR A 136 17.82 -19.01 2.01
CA THR A 136 18.32 -19.89 0.94
C THR A 136 19.67 -20.52 1.29
N SER A 137 20.48 -19.87 2.14
CA SER A 137 21.72 -20.45 2.68
C SER A 137 22.11 -19.85 4.04
N GLY A 138 23.03 -20.53 4.74
CA GLY A 138 23.52 -20.12 6.05
C GLY A 138 22.60 -20.53 7.20
N THR A 139 22.93 -20.06 8.41
CA THR A 139 22.22 -20.39 9.67
C THR A 139 21.58 -19.18 10.34
N GLY A 140 21.74 -17.99 9.78
CA GLY A 140 21.22 -16.73 10.32
C GLY A 140 19.75 -16.47 9.97
N ILE A 141 19.34 -15.22 10.13
CA ILE A 141 17.96 -14.77 9.88
C ILE A 141 17.84 -14.09 8.52
N VAL A 142 16.61 -14.09 7.99
CA VAL A 142 16.17 -13.22 6.90
C VAL A 142 15.01 -12.40 7.43
N ALA A 143 15.12 -11.08 7.31
CA ALA A 143 14.18 -10.13 7.87
C ALA A 143 13.72 -9.12 6.82
N ALA A 144 12.53 -8.55 7.04
CA ALA A 144 12.05 -7.43 6.25
C ALA A 144 11.21 -6.49 7.11
N GLN A 145 11.36 -5.20 6.86
CA GLN A 145 10.62 -4.15 7.53
C GLN A 145 9.93 -3.27 6.49
N THR A 146 8.64 -3.03 6.70
CA THR A 146 7.87 -2.14 5.85
C THR A 146 8.27 -0.69 6.09
N ARG A 147 8.65 0.01 5.02
CA ARG A 147 8.98 1.44 5.00
C ARG A 147 7.78 2.28 4.63
N LEU A 148 7.10 1.91 3.54
CA LEU A 148 6.00 2.68 2.97
C LEU A 148 4.94 1.75 2.42
N ILE A 149 3.68 2.01 2.76
CA ILE A 149 2.50 1.45 2.10
C ILE A 149 1.64 2.63 1.67
N ARG A 150 1.44 2.79 0.36
CA ARG A 150 0.65 3.90 -0.17
C ARG A 150 -0.25 3.44 -1.31
N ASN A 151 -1.56 3.66 -1.16
CA ASN A 151 -2.50 3.56 -2.27
C ASN A 151 -2.30 4.77 -3.19
N ILE A 152 -2.17 4.51 -4.49
CA ILE A 152 -2.08 5.52 -5.53
C ILE A 152 -3.45 5.56 -6.24
N PRO A 153 -4.10 6.73 -6.31
CA PRO A 153 -5.38 6.90 -6.99
C PRO A 153 -5.30 6.47 -8.45
#